data_AF-A0A5S4URI5-F1
#
_entry.id   AF-A0A5S4URI5-F1
#
_cell.length_a   1.000
_cell.length_b   1.000
_cell.length_c   1.000
_cell.angle_alpha   90.00
_cell.angle_beta   90.00
_cell.angle_gamma   90.00
#
_symmetry.space_group_name_H-M   'P 1'
#
loop_
_entity.id
_entity.type
_entity.pdbx_description
1 polymer ?
#
loop_
_entity_poly.entity_id
_entity_poly.type
_entity_poly.pdbx_seq_one_letter_code
_entity_poly.pdbx_strand_id
1 'polypeptide(L)'
;MASLPIFITAVANSSDDPAFPLMFTWSTHEAQVKEVLVIPDDEWLESHSIEPNVHDLDEQQLYEFGFEASDILAEWINEFDTDVIYGLDPELISQLVEATYDVKGLEPSFEVQGIHAWFEERDVNLNDAITEQGNHTPLHLMAPDELIIQLLNIAVEHELINPSDIPAVEQ
;
A
#
# COMPACT_ATOMS: atom_id res chain seq x y z
N MET A 1 9.51 -21.87 -2.03
CA MET A 1 8.19 -21.38 -1.59
C MET A 1 7.90 -20.18 -2.47
N ALA A 2 6.71 -20.08 -3.05
CA ALA A 2 6.36 -18.85 -3.76
C ALA A 2 6.25 -17.75 -2.71
N SER A 3 6.87 -16.60 -2.95
CA SER A 3 6.70 -15.41 -2.12
C SER A 3 5.23 -14.99 -2.14
N LEU A 4 4.71 -14.54 -0.99
CA LEU A 4 3.35 -13.99 -0.93
C LEU A 4 3.24 -12.74 -1.81
N PRO A 5 2.06 -12.46 -2.39
CA PRO A 5 1.83 -11.20 -3.08
C PRO A 5 2.04 -10.02 -2.13
N ILE A 6 2.56 -8.92 -2.67
CA ILE A 6 2.66 -7.66 -1.94
C ILE A 6 1.46 -6.81 -2.34
N PHE A 7 0.51 -6.69 -1.42
CA PHE A 7 -0.57 -5.72 -1.52
C PHE A 7 -0.09 -4.40 -0.95
N ILE A 8 -0.40 -3.29 -1.62
CA ILE A 8 0.00 -1.95 -1.19
C ILE A 8 -1.16 -0.96 -1.36
N THR A 9 -1.22 0.01 -0.46
CA THR A 9 -2.07 1.19 -0.57
C THR A 9 -1.31 2.41 -0.05
N ALA A 10 -1.79 3.60 -0.35
CA ALA A 10 -1.17 4.84 0.04
C ALA A 10 -2.20 5.93 0.32
N VAL A 11 -1.79 6.92 1.12
CA VAL A 11 -2.52 8.17 1.30
C VAL A 11 -1.75 9.26 0.57
N ALA A 12 -2.39 9.95 -0.37
CA ALA A 12 -1.79 11.05 -1.11
C ALA A 12 -2.00 12.39 -0.38
N ASN A 13 -1.21 13.39 -0.75
CA ASN A 13 -1.34 14.77 -0.24
C ASN A 13 -2.66 15.45 -0.62
N SER A 14 -3.32 14.99 -1.69
CA SER A 14 -4.61 15.47 -2.18
C SER A 14 -5.42 14.30 -2.74
N SER A 15 -6.74 14.35 -2.56
CA SER A 15 -7.65 13.39 -3.20
C SER A 15 -7.94 13.74 -4.66
N ASP A 16 -7.82 15.00 -5.03
CA ASP A 16 -8.22 15.52 -6.34
C ASP A 16 -7.02 15.67 -7.29
N ASP A 17 -5.87 16.09 -6.76
CA ASP A 17 -4.62 16.29 -7.50
C ASP A 17 -3.44 15.65 -6.72
N PRO A 18 -3.40 14.30 -6.64
CA PRO A 18 -2.36 13.60 -5.92
C PRO A 18 -1.00 13.90 -6.56
N ALA A 19 0.00 14.22 -5.74
CA ALA A 19 1.34 14.56 -6.20
C ALA A 19 2.43 13.78 -5.47
N PHE A 20 2.26 13.55 -4.16
CA PHE A 20 3.22 12.82 -3.34
C PHE A 20 2.53 12.07 -2.20
N PRO A 21 3.16 10.99 -1.68
CA PRO A 21 2.58 10.19 -0.61
C PRO A 21 2.76 10.87 0.75
N LEU A 22 1.75 10.74 1.60
CA LEU A 22 1.82 11.00 3.04
C LEU A 22 2.08 9.71 3.83
N MET A 23 1.62 8.58 3.30
CA MET A 23 1.72 7.29 3.96
C MET A 23 1.73 6.15 2.93
N PHE A 24 2.49 5.11 3.21
CA PHE A 24 2.40 3.81 2.53
C PHE A 24 2.05 2.72 3.53
N THR A 25 1.17 1.81 3.11
CA THR A 25 0.80 0.63 3.89
C THR A 25 0.83 -0.58 2.97
N TRP A 26 1.55 -1.65 3.34
CA TRP A 26 1.71 -2.83 2.48
C TRP A 26 1.85 -4.13 3.26
N SER A 27 1.64 -5.25 2.57
CA SER A 27 1.89 -6.59 3.11
C SER A 27 3.30 -7.07 2.80
N THR A 28 3.93 -7.76 3.74
CA THR A 28 5.24 -8.39 3.54
C THR A 28 5.10 -9.84 3.05
N HIS A 29 6.22 -10.44 2.63
CA HIS A 29 6.27 -11.87 2.30
C HIS A 29 6.00 -12.80 3.49
N GLU A 30 5.96 -12.27 4.71
CA GLU A 30 5.57 -12.96 5.94
C GLU A 30 4.12 -12.63 6.35
N ALA A 31 3.30 -12.10 5.43
CA ALA A 31 1.92 -11.65 5.66
C ALA A 31 1.76 -10.67 6.84
N GLN A 32 2.81 -9.92 7.17
CA GLN A 32 2.72 -8.81 8.11
C GLN A 32 2.26 -7.56 7.37
N VAL A 33 1.61 -6.66 8.09
CA VAL A 33 1.28 -5.32 7.57
C VAL A 33 2.29 -4.33 8.11
N LYS A 34 2.90 -3.57 7.20
CA LYS A 34 3.78 -2.46 7.52
C LYS A 34 3.13 -1.17 7.07
N GLU A 35 3.35 -0.13 7.86
CA GLU A 35 2.86 1.22 7.61
C GLU A 35 3.95 2.22 7.95
N VAL A 36 4.19 3.17 7.06
CA VAL A 36 5.16 4.25 7.25
C VAL A 36 4.56 5.57 6.80
N LEU A 37 4.75 6.60 7.63
CA LEU A 37 4.52 7.98 7.23
C LEU A 37 5.71 8.46 6.40
N VAL A 38 5.43 9.29 5.39
CA VAL A 38 6.45 9.81 4.48
C VAL A 38 6.73 11.26 4.83
N ILE A 39 7.99 11.58 5.10
CA ILE A 39 8.44 12.97 5.19
C ILE A 39 8.40 13.56 3.77
N PRO A 40 7.61 14.62 3.51
CA PRO A 40 7.56 15.23 2.20
C PRO A 40 8.92 15.82 1.82
N ASP A 41 9.32 15.62 0.56
CA ASP A 41 10.47 16.33 0.00
C ASP A 41 10.16 17.83 -0.13
N ASP A 42 11.17 18.67 0.13
CA ASP A 42 11.04 20.12 0.06
C ASP A 42 10.53 20.57 -1.32
N GLU A 43 10.99 19.94 -2.41
CA GLU A 43 10.59 20.28 -3.79
C GLU A 43 9.10 20.02 -4.03
N TRP A 44 8.51 19.01 -3.39
CA TRP A 44 7.08 18.73 -3.50
C TRP A 44 6.24 19.85 -2.86
N LEU A 45 6.66 20.30 -1.67
CA LEU A 45 5.99 21.34 -0.90
C LEU A 45 6.11 22.74 -1.53
N GLU A 46 7.05 22.96 -2.45
CA GLU A 46 7.11 24.20 -3.24
C GLU A 46 5.91 24.35 -4.20
N SER A 47 5.36 23.23 -4.68
CA SER A 47 4.35 23.22 -5.74
C SER A 47 2.97 22.75 -5.27
N HIS A 48 2.89 21.97 -4.19
CA HIS A 48 1.66 21.36 -3.70
C HIS A 48 1.53 21.53 -2.17
N SER A 49 0.30 21.46 -1.68
CA SER A 49 0.02 21.45 -0.24
C SER A 49 -0.54 20.11 0.21
N ILE A 50 -0.44 19.84 1.51
CA ILE A 50 -1.16 18.75 2.16
C ILE A 50 -2.60 19.21 2.42
N GLU A 51 -3.56 18.57 1.77
CA GLU A 51 -4.98 18.81 1.96
C GLU A 51 -5.51 18.08 3.20
N PRO A 52 -6.66 18.54 3.77
CA PRO A 52 -7.35 17.80 4.82
C PRO A 52 -7.66 16.37 4.36
N ASN A 53 -7.16 15.39 5.09
CA ASN A 53 -7.29 13.98 4.79
C ASN A 53 -7.97 13.25 5.95
N VAL A 54 -8.49 12.05 5.69
CA VAL A 54 -9.27 11.27 6.67
C VAL A 54 -8.45 10.79 7.87
N HIS A 55 -7.13 10.86 7.77
CA HIS A 55 -6.18 10.47 8.83
C HIS A 55 -5.72 11.68 9.67
N ASP A 56 -6.25 12.88 9.40
CA ASP A 56 -5.85 14.14 10.01
C ASP A 56 -4.33 14.38 9.95
N LEU A 57 -3.64 13.83 8.93
CA LEU A 57 -2.20 13.97 8.77
C LEU A 57 -1.84 15.38 8.36
N ASP A 58 -0.94 16.01 9.12
CA ASP A 58 -0.33 17.28 8.80
C ASP A 58 1.19 17.20 8.66
N GLU A 59 1.78 18.25 8.12
CA GLU A 59 3.23 18.36 7.91
C GLU A 59 4.03 18.12 9.20
N GLN A 60 3.53 18.58 10.35
CA GLN A 60 4.23 18.41 11.63
C GLN A 60 4.29 16.94 12.03
N GLN A 61 3.19 16.21 11.92
CA GLN A 61 3.16 14.77 12.22
C GLN A 61 4.07 13.97 11.29
N LEU A 62 4.10 14.32 10.00
CA LEU A 62 4.96 13.66 9.03
C LEU A 62 6.45 13.87 9.35
N TYR A 63 6.87 15.08 9.74
CA TYR A 63 8.25 15.33 10.17
C TYR A 63 8.59 14.68 11.53
N GLU A 64 7.62 14.51 12.42
CA GLU A 64 7.87 13.93 13.76
C GLU A 64 7.97 12.40 13.73
N PHE A 65 7.19 11.74 12.87
CA PHE A 65 7.03 10.28 12.88
C PHE A 65 7.34 9.59 11.55
N GLY A 66 7.57 10.35 10.48
CA GLY A 66 7.82 9.81 9.16
C GLY A 66 9.25 9.40 8.89
N PHE A 67 9.42 8.80 7.71
CA PHE A 67 10.69 8.38 7.15
C PHE A 67 10.97 9.15 5.86
N GLU A 68 12.26 9.41 5.60
CA GLU A 68 12.66 9.97 4.32
C GLU A 68 12.49 8.93 3.21
N ALA A 69 12.31 9.40 1.97
CA ALA A 69 12.29 8.52 0.79
C ALA A 69 13.53 7.60 0.73
N SER A 70 14.70 8.05 1.22
CA SER A 70 15.92 7.23 1.32
C SER A 70 15.69 5.93 2.09
N ASP A 71 15.04 6.04 3.25
CA ASP A 71 14.88 4.95 4.20
C ASP A 71 13.82 3.97 3.70
N ILE A 72 12.72 4.50 3.16
CA ILE A 72 11.64 3.71 2.54
C ILE A 72 12.17 2.91 1.35
N LEU A 73 12.92 3.54 0.43
CA LEU A 73 13.48 2.86 -0.73
C LEU A 73 14.50 1.78 -0.34
N ALA A 74 15.31 2.05 0.69
CA ALA A 74 16.24 1.05 1.22
C ALA A 74 15.51 -0.17 1.82
N GLU A 75 14.36 0.05 2.46
CA GLU A 75 13.49 -1.02 2.93
C GLU A 75 12.90 -1.81 1.77
N TRP A 76 12.31 -1.14 0.78
CA TRP A 76 11.70 -1.79 -0.40
C TRP A 76 12.71 -2.60 -1.22
N ILE A 77 13.96 -2.15 -1.36
CA ILE A 77 15.01 -2.93 -2.06
C ILE A 77 15.22 -4.31 -1.40
N ASN A 78 15.08 -4.41 -0.08
CA ASN A 78 15.26 -5.66 0.63
C ASN A 78 13.97 -6.49 0.70
N GLU A 79 12.81 -5.83 0.69
CA GLU A 79 11.52 -6.46 0.92
C GLU A 79 10.78 -6.84 -0.36
N PHE A 80 10.85 -6.01 -1.40
CA PHE A 80 10.18 -6.23 -2.67
C PHE A 80 11.07 -7.05 -3.60
N ASP A 81 11.30 -8.32 -3.23
CA ASP A 81 11.96 -9.31 -4.10
C ASP A 81 10.95 -9.87 -5.13
N THR A 82 10.31 -8.96 -5.87
CA THR A 82 9.24 -9.24 -6.84
C THR A 82 9.26 -8.23 -7.98
N ASP A 83 8.86 -8.68 -9.18
CA ASP A 83 8.69 -7.81 -10.35
C ASP A 83 7.37 -7.04 -10.32
N VAL A 84 6.42 -7.44 -9.46
CA VAL A 84 5.07 -6.87 -9.40
C VAL A 84 4.59 -6.73 -7.95
N ILE A 85 3.98 -5.58 -7.65
CA ILE A 85 3.17 -5.34 -6.45
C ILE A 85 1.74 -4.96 -6.85
N TYR A 86 0.79 -5.05 -5.92
CA TYR A 86 -0.64 -4.96 -6.23
C TYR A 86 -1.32 -3.84 -5.44
N GLY A 87 -1.86 -2.84 -6.14
CA GLY A 87 -2.60 -1.69 -5.57
C GLY A 87 -4.10 -1.70 -5.90
N LEU A 88 -4.91 -1.07 -5.05
CA LEU A 88 -6.36 -0.93 -5.31
C LEU A 88 -6.58 -0.03 -6.54
N ASP A 89 -5.87 1.09 -6.58
CA ASP A 89 -5.75 1.99 -7.71
C ASP A 89 -4.29 1.95 -8.22
N PRO A 90 -3.98 1.13 -9.23
CA PRO A 90 -2.61 0.96 -9.68
C PRO A 90 -2.01 2.23 -10.31
N GLU A 91 -2.83 3.11 -10.89
CA GLU A 91 -2.34 4.36 -11.50
C GLU A 91 -1.89 5.33 -10.41
N LEU A 92 -2.73 5.55 -9.39
CA LEU A 92 -2.39 6.36 -8.23
C LEU A 92 -1.16 5.82 -7.50
N ILE A 93 -1.13 4.52 -7.21
CA ILE A 93 -0.01 3.91 -6.49
C ILE A 93 1.29 4.00 -7.31
N SER A 94 1.23 3.78 -8.63
CA SER A 94 2.41 3.98 -9.49
C SER A 94 2.93 5.40 -9.39
N GLN A 95 2.06 6.40 -9.49
CA GLN A 95 2.43 7.81 -9.41
C GLN A 95 3.14 8.15 -8.09
N LEU A 96 2.62 7.66 -6.95
CA LEU A 96 3.20 7.96 -5.63
C LEU A 96 4.51 7.21 -5.40
N VAL A 97 4.63 5.98 -5.94
CA VAL A 97 5.88 5.21 -5.95
C VAL A 97 6.92 5.95 -6.78
N GLU A 98 6.59 6.33 -8.01
CA GLU A 98 7.46 7.09 -8.91
C GLU A 98 7.96 8.39 -8.26
N ALA A 99 7.06 9.18 -7.68
CA ALA A 99 7.45 10.38 -6.94
C ALA A 99 8.51 10.08 -5.87
N THR A 100 8.32 9.00 -5.10
CA THR A 100 9.27 8.58 -4.06
C THR A 100 10.64 8.20 -4.63
N TYR A 101 10.66 7.48 -5.76
CA TYR A 101 11.90 7.11 -6.46
C TYR A 101 12.62 8.32 -7.08
N ASP A 102 11.86 9.28 -7.60
CA ASP A 102 12.35 10.50 -8.25
C ASP A 102 13.19 11.38 -7.30
N VAL A 103 12.90 11.37 -5.99
CA VAL A 103 13.72 12.05 -4.96
C VAL A 103 15.19 11.63 -5.01
N LYS A 104 15.46 10.40 -5.48
CA LYS A 104 16.83 9.87 -5.64
C LYS A 104 17.27 9.80 -7.11
N GLY A 105 16.44 10.26 -8.05
CA GLY A 105 16.67 10.09 -9.49
C GLY A 105 16.79 8.62 -9.89
N LEU A 106 15.98 7.77 -9.26
CA LEU A 106 15.93 6.33 -9.49
C LEU A 106 14.60 5.98 -10.19
N GLU A 107 14.53 4.76 -10.70
CA GLU A 107 13.32 4.19 -11.31
C GLU A 107 12.93 2.93 -10.54
N PRO A 108 11.63 2.67 -10.32
CA PRO A 108 11.17 1.41 -9.73
C PRO A 108 11.64 0.20 -10.54
N SER A 109 12.06 -0.86 -9.85
CA SER A 109 12.43 -2.14 -10.49
C SER A 109 11.26 -3.11 -10.62
N PHE A 110 10.07 -2.68 -10.22
CA PHE A 110 8.84 -3.46 -10.20
C PHE A 110 7.70 -2.65 -10.83
N GLU A 111 6.64 -3.33 -11.26
CA GLU A 111 5.41 -2.73 -11.76
C GLU A 111 4.31 -2.76 -10.68
N VAL A 112 3.40 -1.79 -10.73
CA VAL A 112 2.17 -1.82 -9.93
C VAL A 112 1.01 -2.33 -10.78
N GLN A 113 0.34 -3.37 -10.31
CA GLN A 113 -0.83 -3.95 -10.95
C GLN A 113 -2.08 -3.85 -10.06
N GLY A 114 -3.26 -4.03 -10.65
CA GLY A 114 -4.52 -3.92 -9.93
C GLY A 114 -4.82 -5.15 -9.06
N ILE A 115 -5.20 -4.93 -7.81
CA ILE A 115 -5.60 -6.01 -6.89
C ILE A 115 -6.80 -6.80 -7.44
N HIS A 116 -7.77 -6.12 -8.05
CA HIS A 116 -8.91 -6.79 -8.67
C HIS A 116 -8.50 -7.80 -9.75
N ALA A 117 -7.54 -7.44 -10.60
CA ALA A 117 -7.03 -8.32 -11.64
C ALA A 117 -6.30 -9.53 -11.03
N TRP A 118 -5.51 -9.32 -9.99
CA TRP A 118 -4.81 -10.42 -9.30
C TRP A 118 -5.78 -11.47 -8.73
N PHE A 119 -6.88 -11.03 -8.10
CA PHE A 119 -7.92 -11.93 -7.60
C PHE A 119 -8.72 -12.59 -8.74
N GLU A 120 -9.08 -11.84 -9.78
CA GLU A 120 -9.85 -12.34 -10.93
C GLU A 120 -9.09 -13.43 -11.70
N GLU A 121 -7.78 -13.27 -11.92
CA GLU A 121 -6.90 -14.28 -12.52
C GLU A 121 -6.87 -15.61 -11.75
N ARG A 122 -7.33 -15.59 -10.49
CA ARG A 122 -7.38 -16.73 -9.57
C ARG A 122 -8.81 -17.18 -9.29
N ASP A 123 -9.75 -16.79 -10.15
CA ASP A 123 -11.17 -17.13 -10.08
C ASP A 123 -11.88 -16.59 -8.81
N VAL A 124 -11.38 -15.48 -8.23
CA VAL A 124 -12.00 -14.82 -7.08
C VAL A 124 -12.50 -13.44 -7.47
N ASN A 125 -13.81 -13.20 -7.32
CA ASN A 125 -14.38 -11.86 -7.40
C ASN A 125 -14.24 -11.17 -6.05
N LEU A 126 -13.35 -10.18 -5.98
CA LEU A 126 -13.06 -9.47 -4.74
C LEU A 126 -14.28 -8.80 -4.11
N ASN A 127 -15.17 -8.22 -4.91
CA ASN A 127 -16.37 -7.54 -4.40
C ASN A 127 -17.37 -8.52 -3.79
N ASP A 128 -17.51 -9.69 -4.41
CA ASP A 128 -18.36 -10.76 -3.90
C ASP A 128 -17.76 -11.32 -2.59
N ALA A 129 -16.45 -11.57 -2.55
CA ALA A 129 -15.75 -12.08 -1.37
C ALA A 129 -15.88 -11.13 -0.15
N ILE A 130 -15.76 -9.82 -0.35
CA ILE A 130 -15.97 -8.82 0.72
C ILE A 130 -17.41 -8.90 1.26
N THR A 131 -18.38 -9.02 0.36
CA THR A 131 -19.80 -9.09 0.72
C THR A 131 -20.12 -10.37 1.49
N GLU A 132 -19.52 -11.50 1.11
CA GLU A 132 -19.67 -12.81 1.75
C GLU A 132 -19.16 -12.81 3.20
N GLN A 133 -18.10 -12.05 3.49
CA GLN A 133 -17.59 -11.86 4.85
C GLN A 133 -18.47 -10.95 5.73
N GLY A 134 -19.58 -10.42 5.19
CA GLY A 134 -20.48 -9.51 5.90
C GLY A 134 -19.90 -8.11 6.11
N ASN A 135 -18.79 -7.78 5.43
CA ASN A 135 -18.24 -6.43 5.42
C ASN A 135 -18.98 -5.60 4.37
N HIS A 136 -19.56 -4.49 4.79
CA HIS A 136 -20.29 -3.57 3.91
C HIS A 136 -19.51 -2.29 3.62
N THR A 137 -18.33 -2.13 4.22
CA THR A 137 -17.46 -1.00 3.95
C THR A 137 -16.76 -1.23 2.60
N PRO A 138 -16.91 -0.34 1.62
CA PRO A 138 -16.12 -0.40 0.39
C PRO A 138 -14.62 -0.32 0.70
N LEU A 139 -13.77 -1.07 -0.04
CA LEU A 139 -12.32 -1.09 0.19
C LEU A 139 -11.69 0.30 0.23
N HIS A 140 -12.07 1.18 -0.69
CA HIS A 140 -11.53 2.55 -0.78
C HIS A 140 -11.92 3.46 0.39
N LEU A 141 -12.80 3.01 1.29
CA LEU A 141 -13.19 3.72 2.51
C LEU A 141 -12.63 3.08 3.79
N MET A 142 -11.89 1.97 3.68
CA MET A 142 -11.22 1.35 4.82
C MET A 142 -9.97 2.12 5.20
N ALA A 143 -9.55 2.01 6.47
CA ALA A 143 -8.21 2.45 6.84
C ALA A 143 -7.16 1.64 6.06
N PRO A 144 -6.00 2.21 5.71
CA PRO A 144 -4.97 1.54 4.93
C PRO A 144 -4.52 0.18 5.49
N ASP A 145 -4.32 0.06 6.80
CA ASP A 145 -3.99 -1.19 7.47
C ASP A 145 -5.14 -2.21 7.41
N GLU A 146 -6.36 -1.78 7.71
CA GLU A 146 -7.57 -2.60 7.60
C GLU A 146 -7.78 -3.14 6.18
N LEU A 147 -7.51 -2.32 5.16
CA LEU A 147 -7.56 -2.72 3.76
C LEU A 147 -6.58 -3.86 3.48
N ILE A 148 -5.30 -3.70 3.85
CA ILE A 148 -4.29 -4.75 3.59
C ILE A 148 -4.63 -6.04 4.35
N ILE A 149 -5.06 -5.93 5.61
CA ILE A 149 -5.52 -7.08 6.42
C ILE A 149 -6.70 -7.78 5.74
N GLN A 150 -7.67 -7.02 5.25
CA GLN A 150 -8.86 -7.53 4.57
C GLN A 150 -8.48 -8.32 3.30
N LEU A 151 -7.52 -7.83 2.51
CA LEU A 151 -7.04 -8.52 1.32
C LEU A 151 -6.29 -9.81 1.65
N LEU A 152 -5.43 -9.79 2.67
CA LEU A 152 -4.74 -11.00 3.15
C LEU A 152 -5.74 -12.06 3.62
N ASN A 153 -6.76 -11.66 4.40
CA ASN A 153 -7.79 -12.57 4.88
C ASN A 153 -8.59 -13.22 3.73
N ILE A 154 -8.99 -12.44 2.71
CA ILE A 154 -9.69 -12.97 1.53
C ILE A 154 -8.77 -13.93 0.77
N ALA A 155 -7.49 -13.58 0.58
CA ALA A 155 -6.54 -14.46 -0.08
C ALA A 155 -6.36 -15.80 0.65
N VAL A 156 -6.40 -15.82 1.99
CA VAL A 156 -6.34 -17.06 2.78
C VAL A 156 -7.62 -17.88 2.66
N GLU A 157 -8.78 -17.23 2.79
CA GLU A 157 -10.08 -17.91 2.77
C GLU A 157 -10.32 -18.62 1.44
N HIS A 158 -9.84 -18.03 0.34
CA HIS A 158 -9.90 -18.61 -0.99
C HIS A 158 -8.68 -19.49 -1.34
N GLU A 159 -7.86 -19.87 -0.36
CA GLU A 159 -6.68 -20.75 -0.52
C GLU A 159 -5.64 -20.22 -1.54
N LEU A 160 -5.62 -18.91 -1.78
CA LEU A 160 -4.66 -18.25 -2.68
C LEU A 160 -3.29 -18.10 -2.03
N ILE A 161 -3.26 -18.00 -0.70
CA ILE A 161 -2.07 -17.99 0.14
C ILE A 161 -2.24 -18.95 1.32
N ASN A 162 -1.15 -19.51 1.86
CA ASN A 162 -1.25 -20.52 2.90
C ASN A 162 -1.49 -19.86 4.27
N PRO A 163 -2.45 -20.34 5.08
CA PRO A 163 -2.67 -19.80 6.44
C PRO A 163 -1.45 -19.97 7.36
N SER A 164 -0.56 -20.92 7.08
CA SER A 164 0.73 -21.05 7.79
C SER A 164 1.67 -19.88 7.57
N ASP A 165 1.44 -19.09 6.53
CA ASP A 165 2.26 -17.95 6.16
C ASP A 165 1.78 -16.68 6.89
N ILE A 166 0.61 -16.72 7.54
CA ILE A 166 0.11 -15.64 8.40
C ILE A 166 0.62 -15.83 9.83
N PRO A 167 1.28 -14.82 10.42
CA PRO A 167 1.75 -14.90 11.79
C PRO A 167 0.54 -15.02 12.72
N ALA A 168 0.57 -16.02 13.61
CA ALA A 168 -0.45 -16.17 14.62
C ALA A 168 -0.45 -14.90 15.50
N VAL A 169 -1.58 -14.19 15.54
CA VAL A 169 -1.79 -13.11 16.50
C VAL A 169 -1.79 -13.76 17.89
N GLU A 170 -0.68 -13.66 18.62
CA GLU A 170 -0.65 -14.05 20.03
C GLU A 170 -1.64 -13.13 20.77
N GLN A 171 -2.72 -13.73 21.31
CA GLN A 171 -3.72 -13.04 22.13
C GLN A 171 -3.16 -12.60 23.49
#